data_AF-A0A3D4U4D2-F1
#
_entry.id   AF-A0A3D4U4D2-F1
#
_cell.length_a   1.000
_cell.length_b   1.000
_cell.length_c   1.000
_cell.angle_alpha   90.00
_cell.angle_beta   90.00
_cell.angle_gamma   90.00
#
_symmetry.space_group_name_H-M   'P 1'
#
loop_
_entity.id
_entity.type
_entity.pdbx_description
1 polymer ?
#
loop_
_entity_poly.entity_id
_entity_poly.type
_entity_poly.pdbx_seq_one_letter_code
_entity_poly.pdbx_strand_id
1 'polypeptide(L)'
;IETYLDLKVRLAEGCKREVDLVILNEANPFLRHEIQRNNILLFSRDKALETHYKIKTLFEYSDVKKYLDLHYSRTIQRLKEEVRSHSQ
;
A
#
# COMPACT_ATOMS: atom_id res chain seq x y z
N ILE A 1 -5.97 8.24 17.86
CA ILE A 1 -4.52 8.55 17.67
C ILE A 1 -3.70 7.86 18.76
N GLU A 2 -4.05 8.00 20.04
CA GLU A 2 -3.33 7.38 21.15
C GLU A 2 -3.16 5.85 21.01
N THR A 3 -4.23 5.12 20.68
CA THR A 3 -4.17 3.66 20.47
C THR A 3 -3.26 3.24 19.30
N TYR A 4 -3.20 4.06 18.24
CA TYR A 4 -2.33 3.78 17.10
C TYR A 4 -0.85 3.93 17.48
N LEU A 5 -0.53 5.01 18.20
CA LEU A 5 0.83 5.30 18.65
C LEU A 5 1.30 4.26 19.68
N ASP A 6 0.45 3.91 20.66
CA ASP A 6 0.75 2.86 21.64
C ASP A 6 1.06 1.53 20.95
N LEU A 7 0.21 1.11 20.00
CA LEU A 7 0.40 -0.13 19.27
C LEU A 7 1.70 -0.11 18.46
N LYS A 8 2.01 1.00 17.79
CA LYS A 8 3.25 1.17 17.01
C LYS A 8 4.48 1.02 17.90
N VAL A 9 4.50 1.67 19.07
CA VAL A 9 5.62 1.60 20.02
C VAL A 9 5.81 0.16 20.52
N ARG A 10 4.74 -0.49 20.96
CA ARG A 10 4.80 -1.86 21.47
C ARG A 10 5.26 -2.87 20.42
N LEU A 11 4.85 -2.69 19.17
CA LEU A 11 5.33 -3.53 18.06
C LEU A 11 6.82 -3.27 17.76
N ALA A 12 7.26 -2.01 17.77
CA ALA A 12 8.66 -1.66 17.56
C ALA A 12 9.56 -2.25 18.66
N GLU A 13 9.14 -2.16 19.92
CA GLU A 13 9.83 -2.77 21.06
C GLU A 13 9.89 -4.30 20.94
N GLY A 14 8.75 -4.94 20.62
CA GLY A 14 8.67 -6.38 20.45
C GLY A 14 9.50 -6.91 19.27
N CYS A 15 9.57 -6.15 18.17
CA CYS A 15 10.36 -6.50 16.99
C CYS A 15 11.82 -6.04 17.09
N LYS A 16 12.19 -5.21 18.08
CA LYS A 16 13.50 -4.59 18.24
C LYS A 16 14.00 -3.84 16.98
N ARG A 17 13.07 -3.28 16.23
CA ARG A 17 13.34 -2.53 14.98
C ARG A 17 12.23 -1.52 14.73
N GLU A 18 12.48 -0.57 13.84
CA GLU A 18 11.44 0.32 13.36
C GLU A 18 10.32 -0.48 12.68
N VAL A 19 9.08 -0.13 13.00
CA VAL A 19 7.87 -0.76 12.47
C VAL A 19 6.97 0.31 11.89
N ASP A 20 6.62 0.15 10.62
CA ASP A 20 5.57 0.93 9.98
C ASP A 20 4.22 0.24 10.13
N LEU A 21 3.27 0.95 10.75
CA LEU A 21 1.92 0.45 10.98
C LEU A 21 0.95 1.08 9.98
N VAL A 22 0.32 0.25 9.16
CA VAL A 22 -0.67 0.65 8.15
C VAL A 22 -2.04 0.09 8.51
N ILE A 23 -3.05 0.95 8.57
CA ILE A 23 -4.45 0.55 8.73
C ILE A 23 -5.05 0.27 7.35
N LEU A 24 -5.23 -1.01 7.02
CA LEU A 24 -5.70 -1.43 5.70
C LEU A 24 -7.09 -0.89 5.32
N ASN A 25 -7.94 -0.59 6.29
CA ASN A 25 -9.29 -0.06 6.03
C ASN A 25 -9.25 1.32 5.35
N GLU A 26 -8.23 2.12 5.65
CA GLU A 26 -8.05 3.50 5.16
C GLU A 26 -6.93 3.61 4.11
N ALA A 27 -6.22 2.50 3.88
CA ALA A 27 -5.14 2.46 2.91
C ALA A 27 -5.67 2.60 1.47
N ASN A 28 -4.88 3.25 0.62
CA ASN A 28 -5.22 3.40 -0.79
C ASN A 28 -5.27 2.02 -1.50
N PRO A 29 -6.04 1.89 -2.60
CA PRO A 29 -6.21 0.61 -3.29
C PRO A 29 -4.90 0.00 -3.79
N PHE A 30 -3.93 0.84 -4.18
CA PHE A 30 -2.61 0.39 -4.64
C PHE A 30 -1.83 -0.33 -3.53
N LEU A 31 -1.73 0.28 -2.34
CA LEU A 31 -1.04 -0.28 -1.19
C LEU A 31 -1.73 -1.56 -0.70
N ARG A 32 -3.07 -1.57 -0.66
CA ARG A 32 -3.83 -2.78 -0.32
C ARG A 32 -3.53 -3.92 -1.30
N HIS A 33 -3.47 -3.64 -2.60
CA HIS A 33 -3.14 -4.62 -3.62
C HIS A 33 -1.71 -5.15 -3.49
N GLU A 34 -0.73 -4.28 -3.28
CA GLU A 34 0.67 -4.69 -3.10
C GLU A 34 0.87 -5.55 -1.84
N ILE A 35 0.21 -5.19 -0.74
CA ILE A 35 0.18 -6.01 0.47
C ILE A 35 -0.49 -7.34 0.15
N GLN A 36 -1.65 -7.35 -0.51
CA GLN A 36 -2.34 -8.59 -0.83
C GLN A 36 -1.51 -9.55 -1.70
N ARG A 37 -0.69 -9.00 -2.60
CA ARG A 37 0.18 -9.78 -3.48
C ARG A 37 1.40 -10.36 -2.77
N ASN A 38 1.99 -9.62 -1.84
CA ASN A 38 3.32 -9.94 -1.28
C ASN A 38 3.32 -10.19 0.24
N ASN A 39 2.17 -10.24 0.92
CA ASN A 39 2.13 -10.41 2.37
C ASN A 39 2.54 -11.80 2.86
N ILE A 40 2.96 -11.83 4.12
CA ILE A 40 2.98 -13.02 4.96
C ILE A 40 1.83 -12.88 5.96
N LEU A 41 0.80 -13.72 5.85
CA LEU A 41 -0.33 -13.71 6.78
C LEU A 41 0.10 -14.24 8.14
N LEU A 42 0.21 -13.34 9.13
CA LEU A 42 0.58 -13.71 10.50
C LEU A 42 -0.62 -14.22 11.30
N PHE A 43 -1.80 -13.67 11.07
CA PHE A 43 -2.99 -13.96 11.86
C PHE A 43 -4.28 -13.63 11.11
N SER A 44 -5.28 -14.51 11.23
CA SER A 44 -6.63 -14.32 10.72
C SER A 44 -7.63 -14.97 11.67
N ARG A 45 -8.66 -14.22 12.09
CA ARG A 45 -9.73 -14.73 12.97
C ARG A 45 -10.88 -15.33 12.18
N ASP A 46 -11.20 -14.71 11.05
CA ASP A 46 -12.34 -15.07 10.21
C ASP A 46 -11.88 -15.12 8.75
N LYS A 47 -11.85 -16.34 8.22
CA LYS A 47 -11.41 -16.62 6.86
C LYS A 47 -12.39 -16.10 5.81
N ALA A 48 -13.69 -16.04 6.12
CA ALA A 48 -14.70 -15.50 5.19
C ALA A 48 -14.52 -13.99 5.03
N LEU A 49 -14.31 -13.28 6.16
CA LEU A 49 -14.04 -11.84 6.14
C LEU A 49 -12.71 -11.54 5.41
N GLU A 50 -11.67 -12.32 5.68
CA GLU A 50 -10.39 -12.21 4.98
C GLU A 50 -10.58 -12.41 3.46
N THR A 51 -11.28 -13.47 3.05
CA THR A 51 -11.52 -13.76 1.63
C THR A 51 -12.30 -12.63 0.96
N HIS A 52 -13.33 -12.10 1.61
CA HIS A 52 -14.10 -10.98 1.11
C HIS A 52 -13.23 -9.73 0.93
N TYR A 53 -12.37 -9.43 1.91
CA TYR A 53 -11.43 -8.31 1.83
C TYR A 53 -10.45 -8.44 0.65
N LYS A 54 -9.93 -9.65 0.42
CA LYS A 54 -9.02 -9.95 -0.70
C LYS A 54 -9.68 -9.71 -2.05
N ILE A 55 -10.90 -10.22 -2.20
CA ILE A 55 -11.70 -10.06 -3.42
C ILE A 55 -11.99 -8.57 -3.66
N LYS A 56 -12.47 -7.86 -2.64
CA LYS A 56 -12.77 -6.43 -2.73
C LYS A 56 -11.54 -5.61 -3.17
N THR A 57 -10.39 -5.87 -2.55
CA THR A 57 -9.13 -5.20 -2.88
C THR A 57 -8.72 -5.41 -4.34
N LEU A 58 -8.91 -6.62 -4.87
CA LEU A 58 -8.57 -6.94 -6.25
C LEU A 58 -9.43 -6.15 -7.24
N PHE A 59 -10.75 -6.08 -7.00
CA PHE A 59 -11.66 -5.31 -7.84
C PHE A 59 -11.36 -3.80 -7.79
N GLU A 60 -11.20 -3.24 -6.59
CA GLU A 60 -10.88 -1.83 -6.43
C GLU A 60 -9.56 -1.45 -7.11
N TYR A 61 -8.54 -2.31 -7.04
CA TYR A 61 -7.30 -2.10 -7.77
C TYR A 61 -7.51 -2.14 -9.28
N SER A 62 -8.26 -3.13 -9.78
CA SER A 62 -8.57 -3.26 -11.20
C SER A 62 -9.23 -2.00 -11.76
N ASP A 63 -10.17 -1.41 -11.01
CA ASP A 63 -10.88 -0.19 -11.40
C ASP A 63 -9.93 1.02 -11.53
N VAL A 64 -8.96 1.14 -10.63
CA VAL A 64 -8.02 2.28 -10.62
C VAL A 64 -6.76 2.05 -11.45
N LYS A 65 -6.45 0.80 -11.81
CA LYS A 65 -5.18 0.41 -12.46
C LYS A 65 -4.90 1.24 -13.71
N LYS A 66 -5.91 1.43 -14.56
CA LYS A 66 -5.76 2.20 -15.81
C LYS A 66 -5.35 3.65 -15.55
N TYR A 67 -5.92 4.28 -14.52
CA TYR A 67 -5.58 5.64 -14.14
C TYR A 67 -4.17 5.74 -13.56
N LEU A 68 -3.75 4.75 -12.77
CA LEU A 68 -2.39 4.64 -12.26
C LEU A 68 -1.38 4.52 -13.40
N ASP A 69 -1.62 3.64 -14.37
CA ASP A 69 -0.74 3.43 -15.53
C ASP A 69 -0.57 4.73 -16.36
N LEU A 70 -1.67 5.47 -16.57
CA LEU A 70 -1.64 6.77 -17.24
C LEU A 70 -0.87 7.82 -16.44
N HIS A 71 -1.08 7.88 -15.12
CA HIS A 71 -0.37 8.80 -14.25
C HIS A 71 1.15 8.54 -14.26
N TYR A 72 1.56 7.28 -14.15
CA TYR A 72 2.97 6.90 -14.18
C TYR A 72 3.64 7.21 -15.52
N SER A 73 2.99 6.87 -16.64
CA SER A 73 3.54 7.16 -17.97
C SER A 73 3.77 8.65 -18.20
N ARG A 74 2.81 9.51 -17.81
CA ARG A 74 2.96 10.97 -17.87
C ARG A 74 4.06 11.48 -16.94
N THR A 75 4.14 10.97 -15.72
CA THR A 75 5.17 11.37 -14.75
C THR A 75 6.57 11.06 -15.30
N ILE A 76 6.76 9.86 -15.87
CA ILE A 76 8.02 9.46 -16.49
C ILE A 76 8.38 10.35 -17.68
N GLN A 77 7.40 10.70 -18.52
CA GLN A 77 7.63 11.62 -19.65
C GLN A 77 8.12 12.99 -19.16
N ARG A 78 7.43 13.59 -18.19
CA ARG A 78 7.80 14.88 -17.61
C ARG A 78 9.23 14.85 -17.04
N LEU A 79 9.56 13.83 -16.25
CA LEU A 79 10.90 13.68 -15.67
C LEU A 79 11.98 13.54 -16.75
N LYS A 80 11.71 12.84 -17.85
CA LYS A 80 12.65 12.73 -18.98
C LYS A 80 12.89 14.08 -19.67
N GLU A 81 11.86 14.89 -19.81
CA GLU A 81 11.96 16.23 -20.38
C GLU A 81 12.75 17.18 -19.48
N GLU A 82 12.49 17.16 -18.17
CA GLU A 82 13.24 17.94 -17.17
C GLU A 82 14.73 17.56 -17.17
N VAL A 83 15.07 16.27 -17.20
CA VAL A 83 16.48 15.84 -17.25
C VAL A 83 17.16 16.33 -18.52
N ARG A 84 16.49 16.27 -19.68
CA ARG A 84 17.03 16.76 -20.96
C ARG A 84 17.25 18.27 -20.99
N SER A 85 16.35 19.04 -20.37
CA SER A 85 16.49 20.50 -20.33
C SER A 85 17.61 20.98 -19.42
N HIS A 86 17.97 20.22 -18.38
CA HIS A 86 19.05 20.55 -17.45
C HIS A 86 20.42 19.99 -17.86
N SER A 87 20.49 19.19 -18.93
CA SER A 87 21.74 18.62 -19.46
C SER A 87 22.21 19.31 -20.76
N GLN A 88 21.55 20.42 -21.15
CA GLN A 88 21.99 21.39 -22.17
C GLN A 88 22.49 22.65 -21.49
#